data_AF-A0A016X075-F1
#
_entry.id   AF-A0A016X075-F1
#
_cell.length_a   1.000
_cell.length_b   1.000
_cell.length_c   1.000
_cell.angle_alpha   90.00
_cell.angle_beta   90.00
_cell.angle_gamma   90.00
#
_symmetry.space_group_name_H-M   'P 1'
#
loop_
_entity.id
_entity.type
_entity.pdbx_description
1 polymer ?
#
loop_
_entity_poly.entity_id
_entity_poly.type
_entity_poly.pdbx_seq_one_letter_code
_entity_poly.pdbx_strand_id
1 'polypeptide(L)'
;MLPTSKIKGAICMDCHETIEGRAIVFLLDGSESVGQDGWDKQLQFMRTIANSIQNIRTGVVFISNTPTIELHMNHYTKADLE
;
A
#
# COMPACT_ATOMS: atom_id res chain seq x y z
N MET A 1 -21.80 9.12 -21.44
CA MET A 1 -22.06 9.46 -20.02
C MET A 1 -22.03 8.16 -19.24
N LEU A 2 -21.01 7.93 -18.41
CA LEU A 2 -20.78 6.65 -17.72
C LEU A 2 -21.53 6.61 -16.38
N PRO A 3 -22.17 5.49 -16.00
CA PRO A 3 -22.32 5.12 -14.61
C PRO A 3 -21.25 4.11 -14.22
N THR A 4 -20.42 4.55 -13.27
CA THR A 4 -19.39 3.83 -12.54
C THR A 4 -19.98 2.65 -11.76
N SER A 5 -19.80 1.45 -12.29
CA SER A 5 -20.16 0.22 -11.59
C SER A 5 -18.97 -0.23 -10.73
N LYS A 6 -19.10 0.05 -9.42
CA LYS A 6 -18.44 -0.59 -8.27
C LYS A 6 -17.38 -1.65 -8.61
N ILE A 7 -16.11 -1.33 -8.41
CA ILE A 7 -15.11 -2.39 -8.18
C ILE A 7 -15.38 -2.95 -6.78
N LYS A 8 -16.12 -4.05 -6.69
CA LYS A 8 -16.02 -4.96 -5.53
C LYS A 8 -14.61 -5.53 -5.58
N GLY A 9 -13.75 -5.12 -4.66
CA GLY A 9 -12.40 -5.66 -4.55
C GLY A 9 -12.47 -7.16 -4.31
N ALA A 10 -12.20 -7.95 -5.35
CA ALA A 10 -11.80 -9.33 -5.19
C ALA A 10 -10.31 -9.32 -4.85
N ILE A 11 -9.98 -9.70 -3.61
CA ILE A 11 -8.60 -10.04 -3.25
C ILE A 11 -8.36 -11.43 -3.84
N CYS A 12 -7.69 -11.50 -4.99
CA CYS A 12 -7.15 -12.76 -5.50
C CYS A 12 -5.84 -13.05 -4.78
N MET A 13 -5.85 -13.99 -3.83
CA MET A 13 -4.64 -14.70 -3.41
C MET A 13 -4.64 -16.07 -4.10
N ASP A 14 -4.29 -16.08 -5.38
CA ASP A 14 -3.90 -17.32 -6.05
C ASP A 14 -2.38 -17.45 -5.91
N CYS A 15 -1.94 -18.20 -4.90
CA CYS A 15 -0.53 -18.49 -4.67
C CYS A 15 -0.13 -19.71 -5.51
N HIS A 16 -0.13 -19.58 -6.84
CA HIS A 16 0.60 -20.52 -7.67
C HIS A 16 2.10 -20.29 -7.46
N GLU A 17 2.93 -21.33 -7.57
CA GLU A 17 4.39 -21.31 -7.31
C GLU A 17 5.21 -20.48 -8.33
N THR A 18 4.71 -19.34 -8.77
CA THR A 18 5.49 -18.39 -9.55
C THR A 18 6.18 -17.41 -8.61
N ILE A 19 7.53 -17.36 -8.65
CA ILE A 19 8.36 -16.33 -8.01
C ILE A 19 8.22 -14.98 -8.76
N GLU A 20 7.06 -14.69 -9.34
CA GLU A 20 6.78 -13.47 -10.09
C GLU A 20 6.07 -12.47 -9.14
N GLY A 21 6.87 -11.93 -8.20
CA GLY A 21 6.63 -10.69 -7.47
C GLY A 21 5.50 -10.67 -6.44
N ARG A 22 5.88 -10.82 -5.16
CA ARG A 22 4.99 -10.49 -4.03
C ARG A 22 4.76 -8.98 -4.01
N ALA A 23 3.55 -8.55 -3.70
CA ALA A 23 3.23 -7.13 -3.52
C ALA A 23 2.39 -6.92 -2.25
N ILE A 24 2.62 -5.81 -1.56
CA ILE A 24 1.76 -5.32 -0.48
C ILE A 24 1.41 -3.86 -0.76
N VAL A 25 0.15 -3.51 -0.50
CA VAL A 25 -0.31 -2.12 -0.52
C VAL A 25 -0.78 -1.76 0.87
N PHE A 26 -0.21 -0.69 1.43
CA PHE A 26 -0.67 -0.12 2.69
C PHE A 26 -1.68 0.99 2.42
N LEU A 27 -2.88 0.85 2.98
CA LEU A 27 -3.89 1.89 3.00
C LEU A 27 -3.80 2.58 4.37
N LEU A 28 -3.26 3.79 4.41
CA LEU A 28 -3.08 4.55 5.64
C LEU A 28 -4.28 5.47 5.86
N ASP A 29 -4.83 5.45 7.06
CA ASP A 29 -5.90 6.34 7.47
C ASP A 29 -5.31 7.71 7.85
N GLY A 30 -5.70 8.72 7.07
CA GLY A 30 -5.32 10.11 7.20
C GLY A 30 -6.39 10.99 7.83
N SER A 31 -7.43 10.40 8.42
CA SER A 31 -8.48 11.15 9.11
C SER A 31 -7.93 11.85 10.35
N GLU A 32 -8.54 12.98 10.72
CA GLU A 32 -8.15 13.74 11.91
C GLU A 32 -8.27 12.92 13.21
N SER A 33 -9.19 11.95 13.25
CA SER A 33 -9.39 11.06 14.40
C SER A 33 -8.19 10.17 14.73
N VAL A 34 -7.29 9.96 13.77
CA VAL A 34 -6.05 9.21 13.99
C VAL A 34 -5.07 9.99 14.86
N GLY A 35 -5.04 11.33 14.71
CA GLY A 35 -4.08 12.20 15.37
C GLY A 35 -2.61 11.88 15.04
N GLN A 36 -1.68 12.65 15.62
CA GLN A 36 -0.25 12.48 15.32
C GLN A 36 0.31 11.14 15.84
N ASP A 37 -0.04 10.73 17.05
CA ASP A 37 0.44 9.46 17.64
C ASP A 37 -0.06 8.23 16.86
N GLY A 38 -1.33 8.24 16.42
CA GLY A 38 -1.86 7.17 15.58
C GLY A 38 -1.18 7.14 14.21
N TRP A 39 -0.87 8.31 13.64
CA TRP A 39 -0.17 8.42 12.37
C TRP A 39 1.24 7.84 12.46
N ASP A 40 1.99 8.20 13.51
CA ASP A 40 3.35 7.70 13.73
C ASP A 40 3.36 6.16 13.90
N LYS A 41 2.36 5.60 14.60
CA LYS A 41 2.19 4.14 14.76
C LYS A 41 1.88 3.44 13.45
N GLN A 42 1.03 4.02 12.60
CA GLN A 42 0.73 3.48 11.26
C GLN A 42 1.99 3.42 10.39
N LEU A 43 2.78 4.51 10.36
CA LEU A 43 4.05 4.56 9.64
C LEU A 43 5.06 3.55 10.17
N GLN A 44 5.16 3.41 11.50
CA GLN A 44 6.05 2.43 12.12
C GLN A 44 5.64 1.00 11.72
N PHE A 45 4.36 0.66 11.84
CA PHE A 45 3.85 -0.66 11.47
C PHE A 45 4.13 -0.99 10.00
N MET A 46 3.82 -0.05 9.09
CA MET A 46 4.11 -0.18 7.66
C MET A 46 5.60 -0.50 7.42
N ARG A 47 6.51 0.28 8.02
CA ARG A 47 7.96 0.08 7.88
C ARG A 47 8.41 -1.27 8.44
N THR A 48 7.90 -1.69 9.58
CA THR A 48 8.23 -2.98 10.19
C THR A 48 7.84 -4.15 9.29
N ILE A 49 6.66 -4.11 8.68
CA ILE A 49 6.20 -5.18 7.77
C ILE A 49 6.95 -5.14 6.44
N ALA A 50 7.13 -3.96 5.84
CA ALA A 50 7.85 -3.83 4.57
C ALA A 50 9.31 -4.32 4.68
N ASN A 51 9.96 -4.07 5.81
CA ASN A 51 11.34 -4.50 6.06
C ASN A 51 11.48 -5.98 6.42
N SER A 52 10.41 -6.66 6.86
CA SER A 52 10.47 -8.07 7.26
C SER A 52 10.28 -9.04 6.09
N ILE A 53 9.80 -8.57 4.94
CA ILE A 53 9.50 -9.40 3.77
C ILE A 53 10.51 -9.11 2.66
N GLN A 54 11.30 -10.12 2.30
CA GLN A 54 12.23 -10.01 1.17
C GLN A 54 11.49 -10.10 -0.18
N ASN A 55 12.00 -9.37 -1.18
CA ASN A 55 11.54 -9.39 -2.56
C ASN A 55 10.05 -9.05 -2.73
N ILE A 56 9.64 -7.93 -2.12
CA ILE A 56 8.27 -7.43 -2.15
C ILE A 56 8.20 -6.06 -2.86
N ARG A 57 7.16 -5.86 -3.66
CA ARG A 57 6.79 -4.53 -4.20
C ARG A 57 5.85 -3.86 -3.20
N THR A 58 6.15 -2.64 -2.80
CA THR A 58 5.34 -1.91 -1.82
C THR A 58 4.64 -0.74 -2.48
N GLY A 59 3.32 -0.64 -2.28
CA GLY A 59 2.54 0.55 -2.60
C GLY A 59 1.98 1.19 -1.33
N VAL A 60 1.71 2.49 -1.38
CA VAL A 60 1.10 3.24 -0.27
C VAL A 60 0.02 4.14 -0.81
N VAL A 61 -1.16 4.05 -0.20
CA VAL A 61 -2.31 4.91 -0.46
C VAL A 61 -2.65 5.63 0.84
N PHE A 62 -2.68 6.95 0.79
CA PHE A 62 -3.19 7.78 1.86
C PHE A 62 -4.69 8.00 1.68
N ILE A 63 -5.47 7.70 2.71
CA ILE A 63 -6.94 7.82 2.69
C ILE A 63 -7.35 8.94 3.61
N SER A 64 -7.78 10.05 3.02
CA SER A 64 -8.50 11.13 3.71
C SER A 64 -9.83 11.40 3.00
N ASN A 65 -10.23 12.67 2.84
CA ASN A 65 -11.40 13.06 2.05
C ASN A 65 -11.27 12.63 0.58
N THR A 66 -10.07 12.74 0.00
CA THR A 66 -9.75 12.20 -1.33
C THR A 66 -8.58 11.24 -1.18
N PRO A 67 -8.69 9.98 -1.65
CA PRO A 67 -7.57 9.04 -1.63
C PRO A 67 -6.44 9.50 -2.57
N THR A 68 -5.20 9.42 -2.10
CA THR A 68 -4.00 9.78 -2.86
C THR A 68 -3.04 8.59 -2.89
N ILE A 69 -2.44 8.33 -4.05
CA ILE A 69 -1.36 7.34 -4.17
C ILE A 69 -0.06 8.04 -3.77
N GLU A 70 0.50 7.67 -2.63
CA GLU A 70 1.76 8.21 -2.13
C GLU A 70 2.96 7.45 -2.68
N LEU A 71 2.78 6.14 -2.91
CA LEU A 71 3.79 5.29 -3.53
C LEU A 71 3.13 4.32 -4.51
N HIS A 72 3.45 4.50 -5.79
CA HIS A 72 3.02 3.58 -6.84
C HIS A 72 3.82 2.27 -6.75
N MET A 73 3.17 1.14 -7.04
CA MET A 73 3.83 -0.18 -7.07
C MET A 73 4.74 -0.40 -8.29
N ASN A 74 4.93 0.62 -9.12
CA ASN A 74 5.69 0.52 -10.36
C ASN A 74 7.15 0.93 -10.11
N HIS A 75 8.07 -0.02 -10.33
CA HIS A 75 9.53 0.14 -10.44
C HIS A 75 10.17 1.25 -9.60
N TYR A 76 10.37 0.97 -8.32
CA TYR A 76 11.53 1.51 -7.62
C TYR A 76 12.42 0.35 -7.21
N THR A 77 13.61 0.34 -7.77
CA THR A 77 14.71 -0.47 -7.28
C THR A 77 15.26 0.17 -6.01
N LYS A 78 16.04 -0.58 -5.24
CA LYS A 78 16.74 -0.05 -4.05
C LYS A 78 17.58 1.20 -4.39
N ALA A 79 18.02 1.34 -5.64
CA ALA A 79 18.80 2.48 -6.14
C ALA A 79 17.95 3.75 -6.40
N ASP A 80 16.64 3.64 -6.50
CA ASP A 80 15.75 4.79 -6.67
C ASP A 80 15.28 5.38 -5.32
N LEU A 81 15.73 4.77 -4.22
CA LEU A 81 15.46 5.16 -2.84
C LEU A 81 16.68 5.84 -2.16
N GLU A 82 17.75 6.08 -2.93
CA GLU A 82 18.94 6.89 -2.55
C GLU A 82 18.83 8.31 -3.14
#